data_AF-A0A1Q8I0W5-F1
#
_entry.id   AF-A0A1Q8I0W5-F1
#
_cell.length_a   1.000
_cell.length_b   1.000
_cell.length_c   1.000
_cell.angle_alpha   90.00
_cell.angle_beta   90.00
_cell.angle_gamma   90.00
#
_symmetry.space_group_name_H-M   'P 1'
#
loop_
_entity.id
_entity.type
_entity.pdbx_description
1 polymer ?
#
loop_
_entity_poly.entity_id
_entity_poly.type
_entity_poly.pdbx_seq_one_letter_code
_entity_poly.pdbx_strand_id
1 'polypeptide(L)'
;MTGRTADDAAGSAASTADPGGLLRAYEAASMYYVQGETMEVIAHHLGVSRSTVSRLLARARQEGVVRVSLVQPGGAGSLEGRMAQVFGVRTHIVPVREGTTEIHRLQQVASVAAAHMVDLVGALAEQDGAEGAGAPDPGGSEDENRGGVGGEGRDVGAGGVVVGVAWGTTMSEVSAALPSRPVPGLTVVQLNGASDPMREGPSAGEVLSQMRLSLGARTISFPVPAFFDHVATREAMWSERSVKRVLSVARRASLAVFGVGALDALNGALPSQVYEGGHLTAREQAVLRRQNVVGDVCTVLLRADGSWRDVTLNARATGPTPAQLARIPRRLCVAAGTGKARALLAALRARTATDLIVDDATARAVLELAEARGQTGGGSR
;
A
#
# COMPACT_ATOMS: atom_id res chain seq x y z
N MET A 1 -67.88 -0.05 -7.37
CA MET A 1 -67.87 1.33 -6.86
C MET A 1 -66.91 1.38 -5.68
N THR A 2 -65.62 1.72 -5.93
CA THR A 2 -65.00 3.05 -5.70
C THR A 2 -64.69 3.28 -4.20
N GLY A 3 -63.45 3.54 -3.75
CA GLY A 3 -62.19 3.76 -4.45
C GLY A 3 -60.96 3.97 -3.53
N ARG A 4 -59.77 3.85 -4.15
CA ARG A 4 -58.52 4.68 -4.09
C ARG A 4 -58.32 5.67 -2.92
N THR A 5 -57.15 5.78 -2.27
CA THR A 5 -55.86 6.35 -2.76
C THR A 5 -54.77 6.16 -1.67
N ALA A 6 -53.55 5.71 -2.00
CA ALA A 6 -52.31 6.46 -2.31
C ALA A 6 -51.45 6.84 -1.06
N ASP A 7 -50.33 6.14 -0.87
CA ASP A 7 -48.97 6.71 -0.71
C ASP A 7 -47.93 5.61 -0.40
N ASP A 8 -47.62 4.82 -1.42
CA ASP A 8 -46.42 3.97 -1.50
C ASP A 8 -45.45 4.64 -2.49
N ALA A 9 -44.74 5.68 -2.04
CA ALA A 9 -43.62 6.27 -2.78
C ALA A 9 -42.82 7.27 -1.92
N ALA A 10 -42.09 6.79 -0.91
CA ALA A 10 -41.01 7.55 -0.29
C ALA A 10 -40.01 6.64 0.45
N GLY A 11 -39.44 5.66 -0.24
CA GLY A 11 -38.22 4.98 0.20
C GLY A 11 -37.03 5.92 0.04
N SER A 12 -36.91 6.88 0.97
CA SER A 12 -35.88 7.91 1.00
C SER A 12 -34.48 7.30 1.08
N ALA A 13 -33.71 7.52 0.02
CA ALA A 13 -32.27 7.44 0.02
C ALA A 13 -31.69 8.60 0.86
N ALA A 14 -31.36 8.32 2.13
CA ALA A 14 -30.34 9.01 2.91
C ALA A 14 -30.15 8.31 4.27
N SER A 15 -29.02 7.65 4.49
CA SER A 15 -28.47 7.51 5.84
C SER A 15 -26.95 7.66 5.77
N THR A 16 -26.54 8.93 5.83
CA THR A 16 -25.25 9.33 6.39
C THR A 16 -25.18 8.79 7.82
N ALA A 17 -24.20 7.91 8.05
CA ALA A 17 -23.80 7.30 9.32
C ALA A 17 -24.78 7.48 10.50
N ASP A 18 -25.64 6.49 10.74
CA ASP A 18 -26.37 6.33 12.00
C ASP A 18 -25.37 6.10 13.16
N PRO A 19 -25.04 7.13 13.97
CA PRO A 19 -24.00 7.02 15.00
C PRO A 19 -24.46 6.10 16.14
N GLY A 20 -25.78 6.04 16.38
CA GLY A 20 -26.37 5.17 17.38
C GLY A 20 -26.32 3.69 16.99
N GLY A 21 -26.50 3.40 15.70
CA GLY A 21 -26.37 2.05 15.15
C GLY A 21 -24.95 1.51 15.19
N LEU A 22 -23.94 2.37 14.95
CA LEU A 22 -22.54 1.97 15.03
C LEU A 22 -22.09 1.73 16.48
N LEU A 23 -22.55 2.57 17.43
CA LEU A 23 -22.29 2.38 18.85
C LEU A 23 -22.89 1.06 19.38
N ARG A 24 -24.13 0.73 18.99
CA ARG A 24 -24.76 -0.55 19.32
C ARG A 24 -24.04 -1.74 18.69
N ALA A 25 -23.48 -1.57 17.48
CA ALA A 25 -22.68 -2.59 16.83
C ALA A 25 -21.34 -2.82 17.57
N TYR A 26 -20.71 -1.76 18.05
CA TYR A 26 -19.51 -1.82 18.91
C TYR A 26 -19.81 -2.52 20.24
N GLU A 27 -20.90 -2.15 20.91
CA GLU A 27 -21.29 -2.74 22.20
C GLU A 27 -21.57 -4.25 22.08
N ALA A 28 -22.39 -4.64 21.08
CA ALA A 28 -22.63 -6.05 20.77
C ALA A 28 -21.34 -6.82 20.46
N ALA A 29 -20.43 -6.20 19.70
CA ALA A 29 -19.13 -6.79 19.37
C ALA A 29 -18.21 -6.94 20.59
N SER A 30 -18.16 -5.95 21.48
CA SER A 30 -17.37 -6.00 22.72
C SER A 30 -17.83 -7.15 23.62
N MET A 31 -19.14 -7.27 23.85
CA MET A 31 -19.71 -8.39 24.62
C MET A 31 -19.38 -9.74 23.98
N TYR A 32 -19.52 -9.86 22.65
CA TYR A 32 -19.31 -11.13 21.96
C TYR A 32 -17.83 -11.55 21.87
N TYR A 33 -16.94 -10.68 21.40
CA TYR A 33 -15.54 -11.05 21.11
C TYR A 33 -14.59 -10.83 22.30
N VAL A 34 -14.85 -9.83 23.15
CA VAL A 34 -13.96 -9.48 24.28
C VAL A 34 -14.41 -10.19 25.55
N GLN A 35 -15.72 -10.19 25.83
CA GLN A 35 -16.28 -10.76 27.06
C GLN A 35 -16.73 -12.22 26.89
N GLY A 36 -16.83 -12.72 25.64
CA GLY A 36 -17.21 -14.10 25.35
C GLY A 36 -18.70 -14.41 25.57
N GLU A 37 -19.55 -13.39 25.59
CA GLU A 37 -20.98 -13.54 25.83
C GLU A 37 -21.70 -14.20 24.66
N THR A 38 -22.75 -14.96 24.96
CA THR A 38 -23.58 -15.57 23.91
C THR A 38 -24.50 -14.53 23.26
N MET A 39 -24.89 -14.76 22.00
CA MET A 39 -25.84 -13.87 21.31
C MET A 39 -27.20 -13.78 22.04
N GLU A 40 -27.56 -14.78 22.84
CA GLU A 40 -28.77 -14.80 23.67
C GLU A 40 -28.67 -13.77 24.81
N VAL A 41 -27.53 -13.77 25.52
CA VAL A 41 -27.26 -12.84 26.63
C VAL A 41 -27.15 -11.41 26.12
N ILE A 42 -26.46 -11.22 24.99
CA ILE A 42 -26.32 -9.90 24.34
C ILE A 42 -27.70 -9.38 23.90
N ALA A 43 -28.55 -10.24 23.35
CA ALA A 43 -29.91 -9.88 22.94
C ALA A 43 -30.74 -9.36 24.12
N HIS A 44 -30.68 -10.07 25.26
CA HIS A 44 -31.35 -9.63 26.50
C HIS A 44 -30.79 -8.31 27.02
N HIS A 45 -29.46 -8.14 27.04
CA HIS A 45 -28.80 -6.92 27.53
C HIS A 45 -29.16 -5.69 26.68
N LEU A 46 -29.17 -5.85 25.35
CA LEU A 46 -29.46 -4.76 24.42
C LEU A 46 -30.95 -4.55 24.16
N GLY A 47 -31.82 -5.40 24.73
CA GLY A 47 -33.28 -5.33 24.50
C GLY A 47 -33.69 -5.59 23.05
N VAL A 48 -32.95 -6.44 22.33
CA VAL A 48 -33.19 -6.76 20.90
C VAL A 48 -33.27 -8.25 20.67
N SER A 49 -33.71 -8.68 19.48
CA SER A 49 -33.68 -10.09 19.11
C SER A 49 -32.26 -10.60 18.84
N ARG A 50 -32.03 -11.91 19.01
CA ARG A 50 -30.80 -12.60 18.60
C ARG A 50 -30.44 -12.35 17.12
N SER A 51 -31.44 -12.26 16.25
CA SER A 51 -31.25 -11.94 14.82
C SER A 51 -30.75 -10.51 14.61
N THR A 52 -31.15 -9.55 15.45
CA THR A 52 -30.59 -8.19 15.44
C THR A 52 -29.14 -8.19 15.93
N VAL A 53 -28.81 -8.95 16.98
CA VAL A 53 -27.41 -9.10 17.44
C VAL A 53 -26.52 -9.64 16.32
N SER A 54 -26.97 -10.67 15.59
CA SER A 54 -26.24 -11.20 14.44
C SER A 54 -25.98 -10.13 13.36
N ARG A 55 -27.01 -9.32 13.03
CA ARG A 55 -26.85 -8.19 12.09
C ARG A 55 -25.91 -7.10 12.61
N LEU A 56 -25.96 -6.78 13.90
CA LEU A 56 -25.06 -5.83 14.53
C LEU A 56 -23.60 -6.31 14.48
N LEU A 57 -23.35 -7.60 14.77
CA LEU A 57 -22.03 -8.20 14.64
C LEU A 57 -21.53 -8.24 13.19
N ALA A 58 -22.41 -8.54 12.23
CA ALA A 58 -22.08 -8.49 10.81
C ALA A 58 -21.74 -7.06 10.36
N ARG A 59 -22.53 -6.07 10.78
CA ARG A 59 -22.25 -4.65 10.55
C ARG A 59 -20.94 -4.22 11.20
N ALA A 60 -20.66 -4.63 12.44
CA ALA A 60 -19.41 -4.32 13.13
C ALA A 60 -18.19 -4.84 12.35
N ARG A 61 -18.28 -6.02 11.70
CA ARG A 61 -17.22 -6.51 10.80
C ARG A 61 -17.14 -5.70 9.51
N GLN A 62 -18.29 -5.39 8.89
CA GLN A 62 -18.37 -4.65 7.63
C GLN A 62 -17.82 -3.22 7.74
N GLU A 63 -18.11 -2.56 8.86
CA GLU A 63 -17.70 -1.17 9.16
C GLU A 63 -16.28 -1.11 9.80
N GLY A 64 -15.60 -2.24 9.95
CA GLY A 64 -14.24 -2.31 10.48
C GLY A 64 -14.09 -2.10 12.00
N VAL A 65 -15.21 -2.06 12.74
CA VAL A 65 -15.25 -2.03 14.21
C VAL A 65 -14.65 -3.32 14.79
N VAL A 66 -14.87 -4.45 14.11
CA VAL A 66 -14.27 -5.74 14.46
C VAL A 66 -13.30 -6.15 13.35
N ARG A 67 -12.02 -6.30 13.71
CA ARG A 67 -11.01 -6.95 12.87
C ARG A 67 -10.61 -8.25 13.54
N VAL A 68 -10.87 -9.37 12.87
CA VAL A 68 -10.42 -10.69 13.34
C VAL A 68 -9.13 -11.03 12.62
N SER A 69 -8.04 -11.16 13.39
CA SER A 69 -6.79 -11.73 12.90
C SER A 69 -6.73 -13.20 13.33
N LEU A 70 -6.57 -14.11 12.38
CA LEU A 70 -6.35 -15.52 12.66
C LEU A 70 -4.85 -15.78 12.56
N VAL A 71 -4.22 -16.18 13.67
CA VAL A 71 -2.85 -16.67 13.64
C VAL A 71 -2.91 -18.15 13.28
N GLN A 72 -2.49 -18.51 12.08
CA GLN A 72 -2.38 -19.91 11.69
C GLN A 72 -1.29 -20.57 12.56
N PRO A 73 -1.57 -21.65 13.30
CA PRO A 73 -0.54 -22.38 14.03
C PRO A 73 0.39 -23.03 13.00
N GLY A 74 1.59 -22.48 12.83
CA GLY A 74 2.53 -22.99 11.85
C GLY A 74 3.91 -22.36 12.02
N GLY A 75 4.83 -23.12 12.61
CA GLY A 75 6.26 -22.78 12.70
C GLY A 75 6.94 -22.74 11.33
N ALA A 76 8.22 -23.13 11.25
CA ALA A 76 9.05 -23.05 10.04
C ALA A 76 8.47 -23.69 8.74
N GLY A 77 7.38 -24.49 8.83
CA GLY A 77 6.66 -25.06 7.70
C GLY A 77 5.47 -24.24 7.15
N SER A 78 5.10 -23.12 7.78
CA SER A 78 4.06 -22.22 7.24
C SER A 78 4.51 -21.54 5.95
N LEU A 79 3.57 -21.04 5.16
CA LEU A 79 3.88 -20.35 3.91
C LEU A 79 4.67 -19.05 4.19
N GLU A 80 4.29 -18.31 5.24
CA GLU A 80 5.01 -17.17 5.79
C GLU A 80 6.43 -17.54 6.21
N GLY A 81 6.59 -18.64 6.97
CA GLY A 81 7.87 -19.13 7.43
C GLY A 81 8.82 -19.48 6.28
N ARG A 82 8.31 -20.16 5.25
CA ARG A 82 9.07 -20.46 4.02
C ARG A 82 9.47 -19.19 3.27
N MET A 83 8.55 -18.24 3.11
CA MET A 83 8.86 -16.95 2.47
C MET A 83 9.95 -16.18 3.24
N ALA A 84 9.86 -16.16 4.57
CA ALA A 84 10.88 -15.55 5.42
C ALA A 84 12.23 -16.27 5.31
N GLN A 85 12.25 -17.60 5.28
CA GLN A 85 13.48 -18.38 5.15
C GLN A 85 14.16 -18.18 3.79
N VAL A 86 13.40 -18.20 2.68
CA VAL A 86 13.95 -18.13 1.33
C VAL A 86 14.36 -16.69 0.96
N PHE A 87 13.59 -15.69 1.38
CA PHE A 87 13.76 -14.31 0.90
C PHE A 87 14.14 -13.30 1.99
N GLY A 88 14.09 -13.67 3.27
CA GLY A 88 14.42 -12.77 4.39
C GLY A 88 13.40 -11.65 4.60
N VAL A 89 12.14 -11.84 4.20
CA VAL A 89 11.07 -10.84 4.32
C VAL A 89 9.98 -11.26 5.32
N ARG A 90 9.46 -10.29 6.08
CA ARG A 90 8.29 -10.49 6.92
C ARG A 90 7.06 -10.57 6.04
N THR A 91 6.46 -11.76 5.95
CA THR A 91 5.34 -12.00 5.03
C THR A 91 4.06 -12.15 5.82
N HIS A 92 2.99 -11.54 5.32
CA HIS A 92 1.63 -11.77 5.75
C HIS A 92 0.83 -12.34 4.57
N ILE A 93 0.38 -13.59 4.69
CA ILE A 93 -0.41 -14.23 3.66
C ILE A 93 -1.89 -13.90 3.86
N VAL A 94 -2.52 -13.42 2.80
CA VAL A 94 -3.96 -13.20 2.75
C VAL A 94 -4.62 -14.43 2.14
N PRO A 95 -5.38 -15.23 2.90
CA PRO A 95 -6.07 -16.38 2.35
C PRO A 95 -7.20 -15.91 1.42
N VAL A 96 -7.11 -16.27 0.14
CA VAL A 96 -8.12 -15.95 -0.87
C VAL A 96 -8.72 -17.24 -1.41
N ARG A 97 -10.05 -17.29 -1.52
CA ARG A 97 -10.75 -18.49 -1.99
C ARG A 97 -10.38 -18.79 -3.45
N GLU A 98 -10.30 -20.09 -3.77
CA GLU A 98 -10.21 -20.53 -5.15
C GLU A 98 -11.45 -20.07 -5.93
N GLY A 99 -11.25 -19.65 -7.18
CA GLY A 99 -12.31 -19.10 -8.04
C GLY A 99 -12.66 -17.63 -7.79
N THR A 100 -12.08 -16.96 -6.79
CA THR A 100 -12.20 -15.49 -6.65
C THR A 100 -11.56 -14.77 -7.83
N THR A 101 -12.27 -13.80 -8.40
CA THR A 101 -11.76 -12.98 -9.52
C THR A 101 -10.53 -12.18 -9.11
N GLU A 102 -9.67 -11.84 -10.07
CA GLU A 102 -8.43 -11.10 -9.78
C GLU A 102 -8.67 -9.72 -9.16
N ILE A 103 -9.77 -9.06 -9.52
CA ILE A 103 -10.19 -7.79 -8.91
C ILE A 103 -10.51 -7.98 -7.43
N HIS A 104 -11.37 -8.94 -7.09
CA HIS A 104 -11.73 -9.19 -5.69
C HIS A 104 -10.54 -9.72 -4.88
N ARG A 105 -9.67 -10.54 -5.48
CA ARG A 105 -8.40 -10.98 -4.88
C ARG A 105 -7.54 -9.77 -4.53
N LEU A 106 -7.35 -8.84 -5.47
CA LEU A 106 -6.58 -7.63 -5.22
C LEU A 106 -7.22 -6.76 -4.12
N GLN A 107 -8.53 -6.57 -4.13
CA GLN A 107 -9.26 -5.79 -3.12
C GLN A 107 -9.09 -6.37 -1.71
N GLN A 108 -9.16 -7.70 -1.56
CA GLN A 108 -8.93 -8.36 -0.28
C GLN A 108 -7.50 -8.15 0.23
N VAL A 109 -6.51 -8.38 -0.63
CA VAL A 109 -5.10 -8.16 -0.30
C VAL A 109 -4.83 -6.68 0.04
N ALA A 110 -5.43 -5.77 -0.73
CA ALA A 110 -5.29 -4.33 -0.53
C ALA A 110 -5.90 -3.85 0.79
N SER A 111 -7.06 -4.39 1.19
CA SER A 111 -7.68 -4.07 2.49
C SER A 111 -6.80 -4.46 3.67
N VAL A 112 -6.23 -5.67 3.62
CA VAL A 112 -5.26 -6.11 4.65
C VAL A 112 -4.00 -5.24 4.63
N ALA A 113 -3.52 -4.89 3.43
CA ALA A 113 -2.36 -4.01 3.29
C ALA A 113 -2.60 -2.59 3.79
N ALA A 114 -3.79 -2.02 3.58
CA ALA A 114 -4.17 -0.72 4.07
C ALA A 114 -4.17 -0.67 5.60
N ALA A 115 -4.78 -1.66 6.25
CA ALA A 115 -4.74 -1.78 7.71
C ALA A 115 -3.32 -1.92 8.24
N HIS A 116 -2.52 -2.84 7.66
CA HIS A 116 -1.15 -3.06 8.08
C HIS A 116 -0.26 -1.82 7.87
N MET A 117 -0.44 -1.11 6.76
CA MET A 117 0.28 0.14 6.48
C MET A 117 0.05 1.15 7.61
N VAL A 118 -1.20 1.35 8.03
CA VAL A 118 -1.54 2.29 9.11
C VAL A 118 -0.90 1.87 10.44
N ASP A 119 -0.89 0.57 10.75
CA ASP A 119 -0.24 0.06 11.96
C ASP A 119 1.28 0.29 11.92
N LEU A 120 1.92 0.10 10.75
CA LEU A 120 3.34 0.42 10.57
C LEU A 120 3.64 1.91 10.71
N VAL A 121 2.79 2.77 10.15
CA VAL A 121 2.93 4.22 10.30
C VAL A 121 2.80 4.61 11.78
N GLY A 122 1.81 4.06 12.50
CA GLY A 122 1.61 4.30 13.93
C GLY A 122 2.83 3.92 14.76
N ALA A 123 3.36 2.71 14.55
CA ALA A 123 4.56 2.24 15.25
C ALA A 123 5.79 3.10 14.98
N LEU A 124 5.95 3.61 13.75
CA LEU A 124 7.04 4.53 13.40
C LEU A 124 6.84 5.91 14.05
N ALA A 125 5.60 6.38 14.19
CA ALA A 125 5.30 7.67 14.81
C ALA A 125 5.55 7.64 16.32
N GLU A 126 5.27 6.51 16.97
CA GLU A 126 5.58 6.29 18.40
C GLU A 126 7.10 6.29 18.64
N GLN A 127 7.89 5.71 17.73
CA GLN A 127 9.35 5.70 17.81
C GLN A 127 9.95 7.11 17.64
N ASP A 128 9.48 7.88 16.65
CA ASP A 128 9.93 9.26 16.42
C ASP A 128 9.59 10.18 17.61
N GLY A 129 8.40 9.99 18.20
CA GLY A 129 7.98 10.74 19.40
C GLY A 129 8.79 10.39 20.65
N ALA A 130 9.21 9.13 20.82
CA ALA A 130 10.04 8.68 21.93
C ALA A 130 11.48 9.22 21.82
N GLU A 131 12.05 9.30 20.61
CA GLU A 131 13.37 9.87 20.37
C GLU A 131 13.38 11.40 20.53
N GLY A 132 12.28 12.09 20.18
CA GLY A 132 12.12 13.54 20.35
C GLY A 132 11.95 14.03 21.79
N ALA A 133 11.45 13.17 22.70
CA ALA A 133 11.27 13.50 24.11
C ALA A 133 12.55 13.32 24.98
N GLY A 134 13.65 12.82 24.40
CA GLY A 134 14.88 12.47 25.10
C GLY A 134 15.99 13.53 25.14
N ALA A 135 15.78 14.74 24.58
CA ALA A 135 16.76 15.81 24.63
C ALA A 135 16.43 16.80 25.77
N PRO A 136 17.23 16.87 26.86
CA PRO A 136 17.09 17.96 27.82
C PRO A 136 17.51 19.27 27.15
N ASP A 137 16.60 20.24 27.17
CA ASP A 137 16.80 21.61 26.71
C ASP A 137 17.90 22.29 27.54
N PRO A 138 19.06 22.66 26.97
CA PRO A 138 20.06 23.41 27.70
C PRO A 138 19.70 24.90 27.65
N GLY A 139 18.98 25.35 28.67
CA GLY A 139 19.06 26.73 29.14
C GLY A 139 18.12 27.72 28.46
N GLY A 140 17.06 28.07 29.20
CA GLY A 140 16.35 29.31 28.97
C GLY A 140 17.23 30.52 29.24
N SER A 141 17.15 31.50 28.36
CA SER A 141 17.24 32.91 28.73
C SER A 141 16.25 33.68 27.87
N GLU A 142 15.32 34.32 28.57
CA GLU A 142 14.34 35.27 28.08
C GLU A 142 15.04 36.38 27.28
N ASP A 143 14.50 36.72 26.11
CA ASP A 143 14.58 38.09 25.62
C ASP A 143 13.37 38.38 24.72
N GLU A 144 12.59 39.36 25.16
CA GLU A 144 11.35 39.79 24.56
C GLU A 144 11.55 40.63 23.28
N ASN A 145 10.61 40.45 22.36
CA ASN A 145 10.06 41.48 21.49
C ASN A 145 10.94 42.04 20.34
N ARG A 146 10.64 41.57 19.12
CA ARG A 146 10.49 42.43 17.93
C ARG A 146 9.50 41.82 16.95
N GLY A 147 8.36 42.51 16.77
CA GLY A 147 7.40 42.23 15.72
C GLY A 147 8.00 42.36 14.32
N GLY A 148 7.61 41.45 13.44
CA GLY A 148 8.06 41.39 12.05
C GLY A 148 7.20 40.45 11.23
N VAL A 149 6.47 41.06 10.30
CA VAL A 149 5.66 40.53 9.19
C VAL A 149 6.20 39.25 8.54
N GLY A 150 5.30 38.30 8.25
CA GLY A 150 5.39 37.39 7.10
C GLY A 150 6.37 36.21 7.20
N GLY A 151 5.88 35.06 7.68
CA GLY A 151 6.63 33.80 7.70
C GLY A 151 5.88 32.65 7.02
N GLU A 152 5.68 32.72 5.70
CA GLU A 152 5.44 31.52 4.87
C GLU A 152 6.77 30.74 4.79
N GLY A 153 7.01 29.96 5.83
CA GLY A 153 8.26 29.21 6.00
C GLY A 153 8.26 28.35 7.25
N ARG A 154 7.09 27.84 7.68
CA ARG A 154 7.06 26.79 8.70
C ARG A 154 7.82 25.57 8.16
N ASP A 155 8.92 25.28 8.84
CA ASP A 155 9.89 24.22 8.61
C ASP A 155 9.38 23.04 7.79
N VAL A 156 10.06 22.75 6.67
CA VAL A 156 9.88 21.51 5.88
C VAL A 156 10.61 20.33 6.55
N GLY A 157 10.73 20.32 7.89
CA GLY A 157 11.56 19.28 8.50
C GLY A 157 11.57 19.08 10.01
N ALA A 158 10.72 19.71 10.80
CA ALA A 158 10.70 19.49 12.25
C ALA A 158 9.58 18.51 12.67
N GLY A 159 9.92 17.23 12.76
CA GLY A 159 9.11 16.15 13.38
C GLY A 159 8.09 15.46 12.48
N GLY A 160 8.04 14.12 12.53
CA GLY A 160 6.99 13.31 11.92
C GLY A 160 7.46 12.25 10.92
N VAL A 161 6.68 11.18 10.81
CA VAL A 161 6.94 10.04 9.92
C VAL A 161 6.82 10.46 8.46
N VAL A 162 7.82 10.09 7.65
CA VAL A 162 7.77 10.24 6.19
C VAL A 162 7.53 8.88 5.54
N VAL A 163 6.49 8.78 4.74
CA VAL A 163 6.13 7.57 3.98
C VAL A 163 6.27 7.85 2.48
N GLY A 164 7.13 7.08 1.82
CA GLY A 164 7.23 7.05 0.38
C GLY A 164 6.15 6.14 -0.22
N VAL A 165 5.38 6.62 -1.18
CA VAL A 165 4.31 5.84 -1.81
C VAL A 165 4.44 5.82 -3.33
N ALA A 166 4.37 4.62 -3.91
CA ALA A 166 4.21 4.46 -5.35
C ALA A 166 2.73 4.54 -5.76
N TRP A 167 2.44 4.53 -7.06
CA TRP A 167 1.07 4.49 -7.59
C TRP A 167 0.89 3.32 -8.57
N GLY A 168 -0.37 3.08 -8.95
CA GLY A 168 -0.78 1.99 -9.84
C GLY A 168 -1.96 1.22 -9.27
N THR A 169 -2.49 0.23 -9.99
CA THR A 169 -3.73 -0.50 -9.64
C THR A 169 -3.74 -0.99 -8.20
N THR A 170 -2.65 -1.62 -7.74
CA THR A 170 -2.55 -2.09 -6.36
C THR A 170 -2.59 -0.95 -5.34
N MET A 171 -1.92 0.17 -5.61
CA MET A 171 -1.88 1.30 -4.68
C MET A 171 -3.19 2.10 -4.67
N SER A 172 -3.93 2.14 -5.78
CA SER A 172 -5.30 2.67 -5.81
C SER A 172 -6.21 1.88 -4.87
N GLU A 173 -6.22 0.55 -4.97
CA GLU A 173 -7.01 -0.30 -4.07
C GLU A 173 -6.58 -0.17 -2.61
N VAL A 174 -5.27 -0.12 -2.34
CA VAL A 174 -4.76 0.09 -0.97
C VAL A 174 -5.22 1.44 -0.43
N SER A 175 -5.11 2.51 -1.22
CA SER A 175 -5.51 3.85 -0.81
C SER A 175 -7.02 3.97 -0.58
N ALA A 176 -7.83 3.30 -1.40
CA ALA A 176 -9.29 3.27 -1.28
C ALA A 176 -9.76 2.49 -0.04
N ALA A 177 -8.99 1.49 0.38
CA ALA A 177 -9.28 0.69 1.57
C ALA A 177 -8.70 1.27 2.88
N LEU A 178 -8.10 2.46 2.84
CA LEU A 178 -7.53 3.07 4.04
C LEU A 178 -8.60 3.39 5.09
N PRO A 179 -8.41 2.98 6.36
CA PRO A 179 -9.29 3.43 7.41
C PRO A 179 -9.11 4.93 7.65
N SER A 180 -10.20 5.61 8.05
CA SER A 180 -10.13 7.00 8.50
C SER A 180 -9.49 7.04 9.89
N ARG A 181 -8.18 7.29 9.93
CA ARG A 181 -7.37 7.37 11.14
C ARG A 181 -6.24 8.37 10.94
N PRO A 182 -6.45 9.65 11.31
CA PRO A 182 -5.42 10.67 11.19
C PRO A 182 -4.15 10.33 11.97
N VAL A 183 -3.00 10.56 11.35
CA VAL A 183 -1.69 10.42 12.00
C VAL A 183 -1.02 11.80 12.03
N PRO A 184 -0.91 12.45 13.21
CA PRO A 184 -0.29 13.75 13.33
C PRO A 184 1.15 13.78 12.79
N GLY A 185 1.48 14.82 12.03
CA GLY A 185 2.83 15.00 11.46
C GLY A 185 3.17 14.08 10.27
N LEU A 186 2.24 13.20 9.84
CA LEU A 186 2.48 12.29 8.72
C LEU A 186 2.70 13.06 7.41
N THR A 187 3.83 12.79 6.76
CA THR A 187 4.12 13.25 5.40
C THR A 187 4.18 12.07 4.45
N VAL A 188 3.37 12.11 3.39
CA VAL A 188 3.38 11.16 2.28
C VAL A 188 4.03 11.79 1.06
N VAL A 189 5.05 11.14 0.50
CA VAL A 189 5.77 11.61 -0.68
C VAL A 189 5.72 10.56 -1.80
N GLN A 190 5.41 11.00 -3.01
CA GLN A 190 5.37 10.12 -4.19
C GLN A 190 6.77 9.65 -4.58
N LEU A 191 6.94 8.35 -4.84
CA LEU A 191 8.24 7.73 -5.13
C LEU A 191 8.62 7.69 -6.62
N ASN A 192 7.65 7.48 -7.51
CA ASN A 192 7.86 7.40 -8.96
C ASN A 192 7.07 8.50 -9.68
N GLY A 193 7.54 8.95 -10.85
CA GLY A 193 6.93 10.04 -11.62
C GLY A 193 5.46 9.80 -11.94
N ALA A 194 4.73 10.86 -12.27
CA ALA A 194 3.28 10.85 -12.44
C ALA A 194 2.78 9.86 -13.50
N SER A 195 1.56 9.36 -13.25
CA SER A 195 0.73 8.64 -14.23
C SER A 195 0.33 9.54 -15.39
N ASP A 196 0.00 8.95 -16.56
CA ASP A 196 -0.46 9.70 -17.73
C ASP A 196 -1.82 10.35 -17.42
N PRO A 197 -1.93 11.70 -17.42
CA PRO A 197 -3.19 12.38 -17.09
C PRO A 197 -4.25 12.24 -18.18
N MET A 198 -3.88 11.81 -19.39
CA MET A 198 -4.78 11.70 -20.53
C MET A 198 -5.44 10.33 -20.66
N ARG A 199 -5.06 9.36 -19.81
CA ARG A 199 -5.61 8.00 -19.80
C ARG A 199 -6.43 7.75 -18.54
N GLU A 200 -7.59 7.13 -18.72
CA GLU A 200 -8.38 6.61 -17.62
C GLU A 200 -7.61 5.50 -16.89
N GLY A 201 -7.51 5.60 -15.56
CA GLY A 201 -6.84 4.59 -14.75
C GLY A 201 -6.31 5.11 -13.40
N PRO A 202 -5.66 4.23 -12.62
CA PRO A 202 -5.01 4.54 -11.34
C PRO A 202 -4.17 5.82 -11.37
N SER A 203 -4.64 6.87 -10.71
CA SER A 203 -3.96 8.16 -10.68
C SER A 203 -3.08 8.32 -9.44
N ALA A 204 -1.85 8.77 -9.64
CA ALA A 204 -0.97 9.17 -8.53
C ALA A 204 -1.62 10.28 -7.67
N GLY A 205 -2.38 11.18 -8.30
CA GLY A 205 -3.10 12.26 -7.62
C GLY A 205 -4.22 11.75 -6.72
N GLU A 206 -4.97 10.73 -7.17
CA GLU A 206 -6.03 10.10 -6.38
C GLU A 206 -5.48 9.37 -5.16
N VAL A 207 -4.42 8.57 -5.33
CA VAL A 207 -3.75 7.87 -4.22
C VAL A 207 -3.30 8.87 -3.15
N LEU A 208 -2.65 9.96 -3.56
CA LEU A 208 -2.26 11.02 -2.62
C LEU A 208 -3.47 11.70 -2.00
N SER A 209 -4.54 11.94 -2.75
CA SER A 209 -5.76 12.56 -2.23
C SER A 209 -6.43 11.70 -1.15
N GLN A 210 -6.56 10.39 -1.39
CA GLN A 210 -7.11 9.44 -0.42
C GLN A 210 -6.26 9.39 0.86
N MET A 211 -4.93 9.35 0.73
CA MET A 211 -4.04 9.38 1.91
C MET A 211 -4.16 10.68 2.71
N ARG A 212 -4.36 11.82 2.03
CA ARG A 212 -4.64 13.10 2.70
C ARG A 212 -5.95 13.05 3.49
N LEU A 213 -7.02 12.53 2.87
CA LEU A 213 -8.35 12.48 3.48
C LEU A 213 -8.43 11.47 4.63
N SER A 214 -7.94 10.24 4.44
CA SER A 214 -8.06 9.17 5.42
C SER A 214 -7.06 9.28 6.58
N LEU A 215 -5.85 9.78 6.32
CA LEU A 215 -4.77 9.81 7.32
C LEU A 215 -4.39 11.21 7.77
N GLY A 216 -5.04 12.26 7.26
CA GLY A 216 -4.67 13.65 7.57
C GLY A 216 -3.25 14.01 7.09
N ALA A 217 -2.71 13.26 6.13
CA ALA A 217 -1.31 13.38 5.73
C ALA A 217 -1.04 14.65 4.90
N ARG A 218 0.09 15.31 5.17
CA ARG A 218 0.68 16.23 4.20
C ARG A 218 1.18 15.41 3.02
N THR A 219 0.83 15.80 1.80
CA THR A 219 1.17 15.05 0.59
C THR A 219 2.05 15.85 -0.37
N ILE A 220 3.06 15.20 -0.93
CA ILE A 220 4.03 15.80 -1.84
C ILE A 220 4.09 14.96 -3.11
N SER A 221 3.67 15.54 -4.23
CA SER A 221 3.75 14.91 -5.56
C SER A 221 5.15 15.01 -6.15
N PHE A 222 5.47 14.10 -7.07
CA PHE A 222 6.75 14.10 -7.79
C PHE A 222 6.55 14.60 -9.23
N PRO A 223 6.94 15.85 -9.56
CA PRO A 223 6.52 16.54 -10.78
C PRO A 223 7.38 16.16 -12.00
N VAL A 224 7.48 14.88 -12.29
CA VAL A 224 8.18 14.32 -13.45
C VAL A 224 7.33 13.21 -14.07
N PRO A 225 7.46 12.89 -15.36
CA PRO A 225 6.73 11.76 -15.96
C PRO A 225 7.22 10.42 -15.39
N ALA A 226 6.42 9.35 -15.51
CA ALA A 226 6.86 7.99 -15.13
C ALA A 226 8.16 7.58 -15.84
N PHE A 227 8.22 7.83 -17.15
CA PHE A 227 9.40 7.67 -18.01
C PHE A 227 9.62 8.94 -18.82
N PHE A 228 10.87 9.37 -18.93
CA PHE A 228 11.25 10.40 -19.90
C PHE A 228 11.45 9.78 -21.28
N ASP A 229 11.26 10.51 -22.37
CA ASP A 229 11.65 10.04 -23.71
C ASP A 229 13.17 10.07 -23.91
N HIS A 230 13.83 11.03 -23.28
CA HIS A 230 15.27 11.26 -23.42
C HIS A 230 15.97 11.26 -22.06
N VAL A 231 17.10 10.55 -21.98
CA VAL A 231 17.94 10.49 -20.77
C VAL A 231 18.45 11.88 -20.39
N ALA A 232 18.86 12.69 -21.37
CA ALA A 232 19.33 14.05 -21.13
C ALA A 232 18.26 14.94 -20.44
N THR A 233 16.99 14.80 -20.82
CA THR A 233 15.89 15.54 -20.17
C THR A 233 15.69 15.11 -18.72
N ARG A 234 15.77 13.79 -18.44
CA ARG A 234 15.74 13.28 -17.07
C ARG A 234 16.88 13.87 -16.25
N GLU A 235 18.10 13.86 -16.78
CA GLU A 235 19.28 14.38 -16.09
C GLU A 235 19.16 15.89 -15.81
N ALA A 236 18.69 16.66 -16.77
CA ALA A 236 18.38 18.08 -16.59
C ALA A 236 17.35 18.28 -15.48
N MET A 237 16.24 17.54 -15.48
CA MET A 237 15.23 17.61 -14.42
C MET A 237 15.79 17.22 -13.05
N TRP A 238 16.70 16.26 -12.96
CA TRP A 238 17.37 15.90 -11.70
C TRP A 238 18.29 17.01 -11.17
N SER A 239 18.68 17.96 -12.02
CA SER A 239 19.45 19.14 -11.61
C SER A 239 18.57 20.24 -11.01
N GLU A 240 17.26 20.22 -11.26
CA GLU A 240 16.31 21.25 -10.83
C GLU A 240 16.08 21.27 -9.32
N ARG A 241 15.94 22.49 -8.77
CA ARG A 241 15.75 22.69 -7.32
C ARG A 241 14.46 22.05 -6.82
N SER A 242 13.38 22.13 -7.60
CA SER A 242 12.07 21.54 -7.26
C SER A 242 12.16 20.03 -7.12
N VAL A 243 12.76 19.35 -8.10
CA VAL A 243 12.99 17.90 -8.11
C VAL A 243 13.91 17.47 -6.97
N LYS A 244 15.03 18.18 -6.77
CA LYS A 244 15.96 17.92 -5.66
C LYS A 244 15.30 18.01 -4.29
N ARG A 245 14.37 18.95 -4.07
CA ARG A 245 13.62 19.08 -2.82
C ARG A 245 12.73 17.86 -2.56
N VAL A 246 11.97 17.42 -3.56
CA VAL A 246 11.11 16.22 -3.43
C VAL A 246 11.96 14.98 -3.15
N LEU A 247 13.04 14.78 -3.90
CA LEU A 247 13.98 13.68 -3.68
C LEU A 247 14.61 13.72 -2.28
N SER A 248 14.87 14.92 -1.74
CA SER A 248 15.40 15.07 -0.39
C SER A 248 14.39 14.63 0.68
N VAL A 249 13.10 14.88 0.49
CA VAL A 249 12.05 14.37 1.37
C VAL A 249 11.92 12.85 1.23
N ALA A 250 11.91 12.33 0.00
CA ALA A 250 11.83 10.89 -0.25
C ALA A 250 12.99 10.11 0.39
N ARG A 251 14.20 10.68 0.47
CA ARG A 251 15.35 10.08 1.17
C ARG A 251 15.18 9.98 2.69
N ARG A 252 14.30 10.78 3.29
CA ARG A 252 13.98 10.74 4.72
C ARG A 252 12.86 9.74 5.04
N ALA A 253 12.29 9.08 4.03
CA ALA A 253 11.25 8.10 4.25
C ALA A 253 11.72 6.99 5.20
N SER A 254 10.94 6.70 6.22
CA SER A 254 11.14 5.57 7.12
C SER A 254 10.37 4.33 6.65
N LEU A 255 9.31 4.54 5.86
CA LEU A 255 8.51 3.51 5.20
C LEU A 255 8.36 3.80 3.71
N ALA A 256 8.52 2.79 2.87
CA ALA A 256 8.09 2.80 1.47
C ALA A 256 6.95 1.80 1.26
N VAL A 257 5.90 2.20 0.53
CA VAL A 257 4.75 1.34 0.19
C VAL A 257 4.56 1.32 -1.32
N PHE A 258 4.60 0.12 -1.90
CA PHE A 258 4.55 -0.04 -3.35
C PHE A 258 4.00 -1.41 -3.76
N GLY A 259 3.55 -1.51 -5.00
CA GLY A 259 3.23 -2.78 -5.65
C GLY A 259 4.32 -3.21 -6.64
N VAL A 260 4.11 -4.37 -7.26
CA VAL A 260 4.89 -4.86 -8.40
C VAL A 260 4.07 -4.81 -9.69
N GLY A 261 4.71 -4.36 -10.77
CA GLY A 261 4.19 -4.44 -12.13
C GLY A 261 4.73 -5.66 -12.86
N ALA A 262 3.89 -6.35 -13.63
CA ALA A 262 4.29 -7.50 -14.45
C ALA A 262 4.22 -7.12 -15.93
N LEU A 263 5.29 -7.40 -16.69
CA LEU A 263 5.38 -7.07 -18.12
C LEU A 263 4.47 -7.96 -18.97
N ASP A 264 4.51 -9.26 -18.70
CA ASP A 264 3.67 -10.25 -19.36
C ASP A 264 2.74 -10.84 -18.29
N ALA A 265 1.62 -10.15 -18.07
CA ALA A 265 0.53 -10.64 -17.23
C ALA A 265 -0.13 -11.85 -17.92
N LEU A 266 0.48 -13.02 -17.78
CA LEU A 266 -0.10 -14.27 -18.26
C LEU A 266 -1.33 -14.63 -17.39
N ASN A 267 -2.30 -15.33 -17.99
CA ASN A 267 -3.48 -15.91 -17.31
C ASN A 267 -4.48 -14.90 -16.72
N GLY A 268 -4.76 -13.78 -17.42
CA GLY A 268 -5.83 -12.85 -17.03
C GLY A 268 -5.53 -12.02 -15.78
N ALA A 269 -4.25 -11.94 -15.39
CA ALA A 269 -3.82 -11.06 -14.30
C ALA A 269 -4.08 -9.59 -14.65
N LEU A 270 -4.38 -8.79 -13.63
CA LEU A 270 -4.66 -7.37 -13.80
C LEU A 270 -3.47 -6.66 -14.44
N PRO A 271 -3.70 -5.86 -15.48
CA PRO A 271 -2.62 -5.21 -16.19
C PRO A 271 -1.91 -4.17 -15.32
N SER A 272 -0.60 -4.04 -15.57
CA SER A 272 0.21 -3.00 -14.93
C SER A 272 0.13 -1.72 -15.74
N GLN A 273 -0.20 -0.63 -15.06
CA GLN A 273 -0.29 0.72 -15.63
C GLN A 273 1.03 1.18 -16.27
N VAL A 274 2.17 0.65 -15.84
CA VAL A 274 3.46 0.92 -16.45
C VAL A 274 3.52 0.48 -17.92
N TYR A 275 2.86 -0.63 -18.28
CA TYR A 275 2.90 -1.18 -19.64
C TYR A 275 1.65 -0.85 -20.46
N GLU A 276 0.50 -0.63 -19.82
CA GLU A 276 -0.76 -0.31 -20.49
C GLU A 276 -1.13 1.18 -20.47
N GLY A 277 -0.53 1.97 -19.58
CA GLY A 277 -0.77 3.40 -19.45
C GLY A 277 -0.10 4.26 -20.53
N GLY A 278 0.31 3.68 -21.65
CA GLY A 278 0.92 4.41 -22.77
C GLY A 278 2.32 4.96 -22.54
N HIS A 279 2.93 4.66 -21.39
CA HIS A 279 4.28 5.11 -21.05
C HIS A 279 5.39 4.45 -21.88
N LEU A 280 5.11 3.29 -22.47
CA LEU A 280 6.05 2.50 -23.24
C LEU A 280 5.42 2.08 -24.58
N THR A 281 6.11 2.39 -25.67
CA THR A 281 5.75 1.99 -27.03
C THR A 281 5.86 0.47 -27.21
N ALA A 282 5.15 -0.09 -28.19
CA ALA A 282 5.26 -1.51 -28.53
C ALA A 282 6.70 -1.95 -28.85
N ARG A 283 7.49 -1.07 -29.48
CA ARG A 283 8.91 -1.30 -29.78
C ARG A 283 9.74 -1.41 -28.51
N GLU A 284 9.50 -0.55 -27.53
CA GLU A 284 10.17 -0.59 -26.23
C GLU A 284 9.80 -1.84 -25.45
N GLN A 285 8.52 -2.22 -25.40
CA GLN A 285 8.10 -3.47 -24.78
C GLN A 285 8.78 -4.69 -25.42
N ALA A 286 8.96 -4.70 -26.74
CA ALA A 286 9.73 -5.74 -27.43
C ALA A 286 11.22 -5.74 -27.04
N VAL A 287 11.82 -4.58 -26.78
CA VAL A 287 13.19 -4.49 -26.23
C VAL A 287 13.24 -5.08 -24.82
N LEU A 288 12.26 -4.79 -23.96
CA LEU A 288 12.19 -5.33 -22.60
C LEU A 288 12.13 -6.86 -22.60
N ARG A 289 11.29 -7.44 -23.47
CA ARG A 289 11.21 -8.91 -23.65
C ARG A 289 12.55 -9.49 -24.09
N ARG A 290 13.23 -8.87 -25.07
CA ARG A 290 14.57 -9.30 -25.51
C ARG A 290 15.63 -9.17 -24.41
N GLN A 291 15.47 -8.22 -23.50
CA GLN A 291 16.34 -8.05 -22.34
C GLN A 291 15.92 -8.91 -21.14
N ASN A 292 14.97 -9.83 -21.30
CA ASN A 292 14.46 -10.75 -20.26
C ASN A 292 13.91 -10.04 -19.02
N VAL A 293 13.34 -8.84 -19.21
CA VAL A 293 12.61 -8.13 -18.16
C VAL A 293 11.31 -8.86 -17.87
N VAL A 294 10.98 -9.02 -16.59
CA VAL A 294 9.75 -9.72 -16.15
C VAL A 294 8.75 -8.79 -15.48
N GLY A 295 9.18 -7.59 -15.10
CA GLY A 295 8.32 -6.63 -14.40
C GLY A 295 9.11 -5.43 -13.88
N ASP A 296 8.50 -4.68 -12.98
CA ASP A 296 9.07 -3.49 -12.38
C ASP A 296 8.65 -3.29 -10.91
N VAL A 297 9.46 -2.49 -10.21
CA VAL A 297 9.14 -1.90 -8.91
C VAL A 297 9.32 -0.40 -9.04
N CYS A 298 8.27 0.37 -8.74
CA CYS A 298 8.30 1.83 -8.84
C CYS A 298 8.85 2.31 -10.21
N THR A 299 8.42 1.75 -11.34
CA THR A 299 8.92 2.02 -12.71
C THR A 299 10.34 1.51 -13.03
N VAL A 300 11.08 0.98 -12.06
CA VAL A 300 12.40 0.40 -12.32
C VAL A 300 12.25 -1.06 -12.72
N LEU A 301 12.65 -1.35 -13.96
CA LEU A 301 12.49 -2.63 -14.63
C LEU A 301 13.49 -3.66 -14.11
N LEU A 302 13.01 -4.89 -13.88
CA LEU A 302 13.75 -5.99 -13.28
C LEU A 302 13.71 -7.24 -14.15
N ARG A 303 14.82 -7.97 -14.19
CA ARG A 303 14.91 -9.33 -14.74
C ARG A 303 14.59 -10.37 -13.66
N ALA A 304 14.32 -11.61 -14.08
CA ALA A 304 13.92 -12.68 -13.18
C ALA A 304 14.93 -13.00 -12.05
N ASP A 305 16.21 -12.72 -12.26
CA ASP A 305 17.28 -12.90 -11.27
C ASP A 305 17.41 -11.72 -10.28
N GLY A 306 16.59 -10.68 -10.42
CA GLY A 306 16.67 -9.45 -9.63
C GLY A 306 17.67 -8.43 -10.18
N SER A 307 18.37 -8.74 -11.27
CA SER A 307 19.22 -7.77 -11.94
C SER A 307 18.36 -6.69 -12.63
N TRP A 308 18.81 -5.46 -12.50
CA TRP A 308 18.15 -4.27 -13.04
C TRP A 308 19.13 -3.31 -13.70
N ARG A 309 20.42 -3.51 -13.41
CA ARG A 309 21.53 -2.81 -14.04
C ARG A 309 21.55 -3.19 -15.52
N ASP A 310 21.92 -2.21 -16.35
CA ASP A 310 22.07 -2.35 -17.80
C ASP A 310 20.77 -2.66 -18.57
N VAL A 311 19.60 -2.55 -17.93
CA VAL A 311 18.34 -2.42 -18.65
C VAL A 311 18.28 -1.01 -19.19
N THR A 312 18.37 -0.86 -20.52
CA THR A 312 18.57 0.44 -21.18
C THR A 312 17.49 1.46 -20.81
N LEU A 313 16.24 1.00 -20.68
CA LEU A 313 15.11 1.87 -20.34
C LEU A 313 15.15 2.39 -18.89
N ASN A 314 15.88 1.76 -17.98
CA ASN A 314 15.98 2.25 -16.60
C ASN A 314 16.70 3.61 -16.51
N ALA A 315 17.51 3.99 -17.50
CA ALA A 315 18.09 5.32 -17.58
C ALA A 315 17.03 6.44 -17.79
N ARG A 316 15.82 6.08 -18.21
CA ARG A 316 14.67 6.97 -18.44
C ARG A 316 13.63 6.92 -17.33
N ALA A 317 13.68 5.88 -16.49
CA ALA A 317 12.76 5.70 -15.37
C ALA A 317 13.00 6.73 -14.25
N THR A 318 11.96 6.97 -13.45
CA THR A 318 11.96 8.03 -12.44
C THR A 318 11.89 7.55 -11.00
N GLY A 319 11.41 6.34 -10.76
CA GLY A 319 11.36 5.83 -9.38
C GLY A 319 12.72 5.44 -8.81
N PRO A 320 12.77 5.13 -7.50
CA PRO A 320 14.00 4.76 -6.83
C PRO A 320 14.50 3.40 -7.35
N THR A 321 15.78 3.33 -7.70
CA THR A 321 16.45 2.06 -7.98
C THR A 321 16.38 1.12 -6.77
N PRO A 322 16.47 -0.21 -6.95
CA PRO A 322 16.52 -1.15 -5.84
C PRO A 322 17.56 -0.79 -4.76
N ALA A 323 18.73 -0.26 -5.17
CA ALA A 323 19.76 0.20 -4.24
C ALA A 323 19.36 1.45 -3.44
N GLN A 324 18.60 2.38 -4.04
CA GLN A 324 18.07 3.54 -3.33
C GLN A 324 16.92 3.13 -2.41
N LEU A 325 16.02 2.28 -2.89
CA LEU A 325 14.88 1.77 -2.14
C LEU A 325 15.36 1.01 -0.89
N ALA A 326 16.40 0.18 -1.00
CA ALA A 326 16.99 -0.56 0.12
C ALA A 326 17.53 0.31 1.27
N ARG A 327 17.72 1.63 1.07
CA ARG A 327 18.11 2.57 2.15
C ARG A 327 16.94 2.94 3.06
N ILE A 328 15.71 2.76 2.61
CA ILE A 328 14.52 3.04 3.40
C ILE A 328 14.33 1.87 4.39
N PRO A 329 14.28 2.10 5.72
CA PRO A 329 14.29 1.03 6.72
C PRO A 329 13.15 0.01 6.58
N ARG A 330 11.91 0.48 6.36
CA ARG A 330 10.73 -0.36 6.14
C ARG A 330 10.23 -0.23 4.71
N ARG A 331 9.97 -1.34 4.05
CA ARG A 331 9.60 -1.41 2.63
C ARG A 331 8.50 -2.45 2.46
N LEU A 332 7.26 -1.98 2.46
CA LEU A 332 6.05 -2.77 2.32
C LEU A 332 5.70 -2.96 0.84
N CYS A 333 5.92 -4.18 0.35
CA CYS A 333 5.49 -4.60 -0.97
C CYS A 333 4.12 -5.26 -0.90
N VAL A 334 3.20 -4.87 -1.78
CA VAL A 334 1.85 -5.45 -1.89
C VAL A 334 1.70 -6.10 -3.25
N ALA A 335 1.31 -7.37 -3.29
CA ALA A 335 1.17 -8.11 -4.54
C ALA A 335 -0.02 -9.08 -4.47
N ALA A 336 -0.76 -9.19 -5.56
CA ALA A 336 -1.88 -10.12 -5.67
C ALA A 336 -1.95 -10.68 -7.09
N GLY A 337 -2.34 -11.94 -7.20
CA GLY A 337 -2.50 -12.65 -8.47
C GLY A 337 -1.23 -13.37 -8.96
N THR A 338 -1.39 -14.62 -9.40
CA THR A 338 -0.27 -15.48 -9.82
C THR A 338 0.47 -14.96 -11.04
N GLY A 339 -0.19 -14.17 -11.90
CA GLY A 339 0.49 -13.48 -13.01
C GLY A 339 1.56 -12.48 -12.56
N LYS A 340 1.57 -12.07 -11.28
CA LYS A 340 2.64 -11.24 -10.71
C LYS A 340 3.81 -12.03 -10.13
N ALA A 341 3.74 -13.36 -10.06
CA ALA A 341 4.73 -14.18 -9.35
C ALA A 341 6.17 -13.99 -9.87
N ARG A 342 6.37 -13.88 -11.19
CA ARG A 342 7.72 -13.68 -11.78
C ARG A 342 8.28 -12.30 -11.42
N ALA A 343 7.46 -11.26 -11.49
CA ALA A 343 7.84 -9.89 -11.12
C ALA A 343 8.10 -9.77 -9.61
N LEU A 344 7.27 -10.39 -8.79
CA LEU A 344 7.45 -10.44 -7.34
C LEU A 344 8.74 -11.18 -6.96
N LEU A 345 9.03 -12.32 -7.59
CA LEU A 345 10.28 -13.04 -7.38
C LEU A 345 11.51 -12.17 -7.74
N ALA A 346 11.43 -11.42 -8.85
CA ALA A 346 12.49 -10.49 -9.23
C ALA A 346 12.69 -9.38 -8.19
N ALA A 347 11.61 -8.79 -7.69
CA ALA A 347 11.63 -7.77 -6.63
C ALA A 347 12.28 -8.30 -5.34
N LEU A 348 11.88 -9.50 -4.91
CA LEU A 348 12.44 -10.16 -3.72
C LEU A 348 13.94 -10.46 -3.88
N ARG A 349 14.36 -10.97 -5.04
CA ARG A 349 15.79 -11.17 -5.36
C ARG A 349 16.59 -9.86 -5.40
N ALA A 350 15.97 -8.79 -5.86
CA ALA A 350 16.55 -7.45 -5.83
C ALA A 350 16.56 -6.81 -4.42
N ARG A 351 16.01 -7.50 -3.40
CA ARG A 351 15.92 -7.06 -2.00
C ARG A 351 15.19 -5.72 -1.82
N THR A 352 14.18 -5.47 -2.64
CA THR A 352 13.41 -4.22 -2.59
C THR A 352 12.46 -4.14 -1.41
N ALA A 353 12.05 -5.27 -0.82
CA ALA A 353 11.08 -5.33 0.27
C ALA A 353 11.71 -5.77 1.61
N THR A 354 11.13 -5.34 2.72
CA THR A 354 11.29 -5.94 4.06
C THR A 354 10.03 -6.63 4.53
N ASP A 355 8.88 -6.13 4.09
CA ASP A 355 7.55 -6.56 4.48
C ASP A 355 6.77 -6.87 3.19
N LEU A 356 6.05 -7.98 3.17
CA LEU A 356 5.30 -8.45 2.02
C LEU A 356 3.86 -8.81 2.44
N ILE A 357 2.88 -8.25 1.74
CA ILE A 357 1.48 -8.67 1.84
C ILE A 357 1.10 -9.25 0.49
N VAL A 358 0.69 -10.52 0.51
CA VAL A 358 0.47 -11.31 -0.70
C VAL A 358 -0.60 -12.38 -0.47
N ASP A 359 -1.35 -12.74 -1.51
CA ASP A 359 -2.28 -13.87 -1.42
C ASP A 359 -1.56 -15.22 -1.46
N ASP A 360 -2.22 -16.25 -0.93
CA ASP A 360 -1.66 -17.59 -0.76
C ASP A 360 -1.30 -18.26 -2.10
N ALA A 361 -2.09 -18.07 -3.15
CA ALA A 361 -1.80 -18.64 -4.47
C ALA A 361 -0.53 -18.00 -5.08
N THR A 362 -0.42 -16.67 -5.00
CA THR A 362 0.76 -15.95 -5.49
C THR A 362 2.02 -16.31 -4.72
N ALA A 363 1.95 -16.43 -3.38
CA ALA A 363 3.09 -16.83 -2.57
C ALA A 363 3.59 -18.25 -2.89
N ARG A 364 2.68 -19.22 -3.10
CA ARG A 364 3.06 -20.57 -3.54
C ARG A 364 3.76 -20.55 -4.90
N ALA A 365 3.20 -19.82 -5.86
CA ALA A 365 3.79 -19.68 -7.20
C ALA A 365 5.21 -19.05 -7.16
N VAL A 366 5.44 -18.07 -6.29
CA VAL A 366 6.77 -17.48 -6.10
C VAL A 366 7.78 -18.49 -5.55
N LEU A 367 7.40 -19.29 -4.55
CA LEU A 367 8.26 -20.31 -3.96
C LEU A 367 8.61 -21.40 -4.98
N GLU A 368 7.63 -21.89 -5.73
CA GLU A 368 7.85 -22.89 -6.79
C GLU A 368 8.85 -22.39 -7.85
N LEU A 369 8.70 -21.12 -8.29
CA LEU A 369 9.63 -20.49 -9.22
C LEU A 369 11.04 -20.30 -8.63
N ALA A 370 11.16 -20.13 -7.32
CA ALA A 370 12.45 -20.03 -6.65
C ALA A 370 13.15 -21.40 -6.59
N GLU A 371 12.41 -22.47 -6.28
CA GLU A 371 12.91 -23.83 -6.14
C GLU A 371 13.33 -24.46 -7.49
N ALA A 372 12.57 -24.20 -8.56
CA ALA A 372 12.88 -24.73 -9.90
C ALA A 372 14.27 -24.28 -10.43
N ARG A 373 14.79 -23.13 -9.99
CA ARG A 373 16.16 -22.67 -10.31
C ARG A 373 17.23 -23.28 -9.42
N GLY A 374 16.90 -23.69 -8.19
CA GLY A 374 17.84 -24.37 -7.30
C GLY A 374 18.22 -25.77 -7.79
N GLN A 375 17.29 -26.45 -8.47
CA GLN A 375 17.49 -27.82 -8.97
C GLN A 375 18.31 -27.89 -10.27
N THR A 376 18.27 -26.84 -11.10
CA THR A 376 19.03 -26.77 -12.37
C THR A 376 20.51 -26.42 -12.19
N GLY A 377 20.92 -25.93 -11.01
CA GLY A 377 22.32 -25.62 -10.69
C GLY A 377 23.10 -26.74 -9.97
N GLY A 378 22.44 -27.83 -9.55
CA GLY A 378 23.04 -28.92 -8.78
C GLY A 378 23.43 -30.17 -9.59
N GLY A 379 23.16 -30.19 -10.89
CA GLY A 379 23.32 -31.36 -11.77
C GLY A 379 24.55 -31.37 -12.67
N SER A 380 25.62 -30.65 -12.32
CA SER A 380 26.91 -30.76 -13.01
C SER A 380 28.03 -30.82 -11.98
N ARG A 381 28.37 -32.04 -11.58
CA ARG A 381 29.66 -32.40 -10.98
C ARG A 381 30.14 -33.67 -11.62
#